data_AF-A0A2X3KEJ7-F1
#
_entry.id   AF-A0A2X3KEJ7-F1
#
_cell.length_a   1.000
_cell.length_b   1.000
_cell.length_c   1.000
_cell.angle_alpha   90.00
_cell.angle_beta   90.00
_cell.angle_gamma   90.00
#
_symmetry.space_group_name_H-M   'P 1'
#
loop_
_entity.id
_entity.type
_entity.pdbx_description
1 polymer ?
#
loop_
_entity_poly.entity_id
_entity_poly.type
_entity_poly.pdbx_seq_one_letter_code
_entity_poly.pdbx_strand_id
1 'polypeptide(L)'
;MTAEYIRDWQQPRHAVGREGTGIPAPESALSSWLDAYRAENERCQEMADAAFSATPLGNLINKSLDAQEKQDKTITLAGDARKQVRGAVDEAMASLRLLPSYLRDPLIRHLSFLRKKQESDRQKGKKNQQAERYARGTLRKIFERLDRTDGRWLTPGYRSLAGRERLDDLLYLPQLNKHQIQTLATMTAAMFQQHLRNTLRWLWCQRWRADHGCNVEGLPGCWPVSHYACTSCRHITKP
;
A
#
# COMPACT_ATOMS: atom_id res chain seq x y z
N MET A 1 -64.23 19.16 38.89
CA MET A 1 -63.00 19.87 38.49
C MET A 1 -61.83 19.11 39.12
N THR A 2 -61.29 18.11 38.44
CA THR A 2 -60.10 17.38 38.90
C THR A 2 -58.97 17.71 37.95
N ALA A 3 -58.03 18.55 38.39
CA ALA A 3 -56.83 18.88 37.62
C ALA A 3 -55.96 17.61 37.53
N GLU A 4 -55.74 17.11 36.32
CA GLU A 4 -54.87 15.97 36.08
C GLU A 4 -53.43 16.33 36.50
N TYR A 5 -52.88 15.55 37.43
CA TYR A 5 -51.52 15.71 37.93
C TYR A 5 -50.53 15.12 36.92
N ILE A 6 -50.01 15.97 36.03
CA ILE A 6 -48.99 15.59 35.05
C ILE A 6 -47.68 15.33 35.79
N ARG A 7 -47.21 14.08 35.77
CA ARG A 7 -45.96 13.68 36.43
C ARG A 7 -44.76 14.12 35.60
N ASP A 8 -43.63 14.42 36.24
CA ASP A 8 -42.42 14.95 35.57
C ASP A 8 -41.89 14.09 34.40
N TRP A 9 -42.19 12.79 34.39
CA TRP A 9 -41.82 11.88 33.30
C TRP A 9 -42.78 11.91 32.11
N GLN A 10 -43.96 12.53 32.25
CA GLN A 10 -44.94 12.73 31.18
C GLN A 10 -44.70 14.01 30.38
N GLN A 11 -43.76 14.86 30.80
CA GLN A 11 -43.37 16.04 30.03
C GLN A 11 -42.52 15.64 28.81
N PRO A 12 -42.78 16.22 27.63
CA PRO A 12 -41.99 15.94 26.44
C PRO A 12 -40.54 16.39 26.65
N ARG A 13 -39.60 15.44 26.64
CA ARG A 13 -38.16 15.70 26.75
C ARG A 13 -37.59 16.08 25.38
N HIS A 14 -36.69 17.04 25.34
CA HIS A 14 -35.98 17.41 24.12
C HIS A 14 -35.10 16.24 23.64
N ALA A 15 -35.08 15.98 22.34
CA ALA A 15 -34.29 14.91 21.76
C ALA A 15 -32.80 15.20 21.95
N VAL A 16 -32.11 14.35 22.71
CA VAL A 16 -30.66 14.43 22.90
C VAL A 16 -29.99 13.86 21.66
N GLY A 17 -29.55 14.74 20.76
CA GLY A 17 -28.67 14.37 19.66
C GLY A 17 -29.01 15.06 18.34
N ARG A 18 -28.20 16.07 18.02
CA ARG A 18 -27.62 16.46 16.72
C ARG A 18 -27.42 17.98 16.72
N GLU A 19 -26.28 18.40 17.26
CA GLU A 19 -25.57 19.68 17.02
C GLU A 19 -26.49 20.88 16.69
N GLY A 20 -27.00 21.60 17.71
CA GLY A 20 -27.84 22.77 17.40
C GLY A 20 -28.43 23.63 18.51
N THR A 21 -28.22 23.32 19.80
CA THR A 21 -28.59 24.25 20.88
C THR A 21 -27.33 24.68 21.62
N GLY A 22 -26.89 25.92 21.37
CA GLY A 22 -25.75 26.57 22.00
C GLY A 22 -25.97 26.93 23.47
N ILE A 23 -26.52 26.01 24.26
CA ILE A 23 -26.45 26.07 25.72
C ILE A 23 -25.19 25.28 26.08
N PRO A 24 -24.10 25.91 26.53
CA PRO A 24 -22.97 25.16 27.05
C PRO A 24 -23.54 24.26 28.15
N ALA A 25 -23.35 22.94 28.02
CA ALA A 25 -23.74 22.02 29.07
C ALA A 25 -23.17 22.58 30.38
N PRO A 26 -23.99 22.85 31.41
CA PRO A 26 -23.47 23.34 32.67
C PRO A 26 -22.41 22.34 33.12
N GLU A 27 -21.17 22.81 33.32
CA GLU A 27 -20.05 21.95 33.70
C GLU A 27 -20.52 21.10 34.89
N SER A 28 -20.68 19.81 34.63
CA SER A 28 -21.17 18.89 35.65
C SER A 28 -20.19 18.96 36.83
N ALA A 29 -20.68 18.95 38.06
CA ALA A 29 -19.78 18.92 39.22
C ALA A 29 -18.73 17.80 39.07
N LEU A 30 -19.13 16.65 38.50
CA LEU A 30 -18.25 15.54 38.17
C LEU A 30 -17.12 15.90 37.19
N SER A 31 -17.39 16.66 36.12
CA SER A 31 -16.34 17.08 35.18
C SER A 31 -15.32 18.01 35.84
N SER A 32 -15.79 18.93 36.70
CA SER A 32 -14.89 19.79 37.50
C SER A 32 -13.98 18.98 38.43
N TRP A 33 -14.52 17.96 39.11
CA TRP A 33 -13.73 17.04 39.94
C TRP A 33 -12.74 16.19 39.15
N LEU A 34 -13.12 15.72 37.95
CA LEU A 34 -12.24 14.95 37.07
C LEU A 34 -11.08 15.81 36.55
N ASP A 35 -11.33 17.07 36.19
CA ASP A 35 -10.29 17.99 35.74
C ASP A 35 -9.35 18.38 36.90
N ALA A 36 -9.88 18.59 38.11
CA ALA A 36 -9.06 18.79 39.30
C ALA A 36 -8.17 17.57 39.61
N TYR A 37 -8.70 16.35 39.44
CA TYR A 37 -7.93 15.12 39.63
C TYR A 37 -6.86 14.92 38.56
N ARG A 38 -7.13 15.28 37.30
CA ARG A 38 -6.13 15.26 36.23
C ARG A 38 -5.01 16.26 36.51
N ALA A 39 -5.35 17.49 36.90
CA ALA A 39 -4.37 18.50 37.27
C ALA A 39 -3.49 18.05 38.45
N GLU A 40 -4.08 17.41 39.46
CA GLU A 40 -3.30 16.87 40.59
C GLU A 40 -2.39 15.71 40.17
N ASN A 41 -2.85 14.83 39.28
CA ASN A 41 -2.03 13.75 38.72
C ASN A 41 -0.87 14.30 37.89
N GLU A 42 -1.08 15.35 37.09
CA GLU A 42 -0.03 16.02 36.34
C GLU A 42 1.02 16.59 37.29
N ARG A 43 0.61 17.27 38.36
CA ARG A 43 1.54 17.77 39.39
C ARG A 43 2.29 16.66 40.09
N CYS A 44 1.62 15.57 40.45
CA CYS A 44 2.27 14.41 41.06
C CYS A 44 3.27 13.75 40.10
N GLN A 45 2.96 13.69 38.81
CA GLN A 45 3.88 13.20 37.78
C GLN A 45 5.10 14.11 37.63
N GLU A 46 4.91 15.42 37.53
CA GLU A 46 6.01 16.39 37.47
C GLU A 46 6.92 16.29 38.69
N MET A 47 6.36 16.14 39.90
CA MET A 47 7.14 15.93 41.12
C MET A 47 7.92 14.61 41.09
N ALA A 48 7.32 13.54 40.56
CA ALA A 48 8.00 12.25 40.41
C ALA A 48 9.13 12.31 39.37
N ASP A 49 8.92 13.00 38.24
CA ASP A 49 9.94 13.20 37.20
C ASP A 49 11.08 14.11 37.70
N ALA A 50 10.76 15.14 38.47
CA ALA A 50 11.73 15.98 39.16
C ALA A 50 12.54 15.19 40.21
N ALA A 51 11.87 14.35 41.00
CA ALA A 51 12.52 13.49 41.97
C ALA A 51 13.42 12.45 41.30
N PHE A 52 12.97 11.82 40.21
CA PHE A 52 13.74 10.88 39.41
C PHE A 52 14.97 11.55 38.80
N SER A 53 14.80 12.70 38.15
CA SER A 53 15.90 13.47 37.57
C SER A 53 16.90 13.94 38.63
N ALA A 54 16.45 14.26 39.86
CA ALA A 54 17.36 14.60 40.96
C ALA A 54 18.24 13.41 41.44
N THR A 55 17.83 12.17 41.20
CA THR A 55 18.67 11.00 41.55
C THR A 55 19.95 10.96 40.70
N PRO A 56 21.07 10.43 41.22
CA PRO A 56 22.30 10.29 40.45
C PRO A 56 22.13 9.47 39.17
N LEU A 57 21.27 8.43 39.22
CA LEU A 57 20.97 7.57 38.09
C LEU A 57 20.07 8.26 37.05
N GLY A 58 19.01 8.96 37.49
CA GLY A 58 18.13 9.70 36.59
C GLY A 58 18.87 10.83 35.88
N ASN A 59 19.75 11.55 36.58
CA ASN A 59 20.65 12.53 35.98
C ASN A 59 21.56 11.94 34.89
N LEU A 60 22.10 10.73 35.11
CA LEU A 60 22.95 10.05 34.13
C LEU A 60 22.14 9.62 32.89
N ILE A 61 20.95 9.07 33.10
CA ILE A 61 20.03 8.64 32.03
C ILE A 61 19.61 9.84 31.18
N ASN A 62 19.17 10.94 31.80
CA ASN A 62 18.76 12.15 31.08
C ASN A 62 19.91 12.75 30.26
N LYS A 63 21.13 12.81 30.81
CA LYS A 63 22.31 13.26 30.07
C LYS A 63 22.63 12.37 28.87
N SER A 64 22.47 11.05 29.02
CA SER A 64 22.68 10.12 27.92
C SER A 64 21.62 10.26 26.82
N LEU A 65 20.36 10.49 27.20
CA LEU A 65 19.27 10.77 26.26
C LEU A 65 19.49 12.08 25.50
N ASP A 66 19.88 13.15 26.19
CA ASP A 66 20.22 14.44 25.55
C ASP A 66 21.41 14.30 24.60
N ALA A 67 22.43 13.52 24.98
CA ALA A 67 23.58 13.24 24.13
C ALA A 67 23.18 12.44 22.89
N GLN A 68 22.32 11.43 23.05
CA GLN A 68 21.79 10.62 21.97
C GLN A 68 20.93 11.45 21.02
N GLU A 69 20.04 12.29 21.55
CA GLU A 69 19.19 13.16 20.74
C GLU A 69 20.02 14.15 19.91
N LYS A 70 21.11 14.69 20.48
CA LYS A 70 22.09 15.51 19.75
C LYS A 70 22.80 14.71 18.66
N GLN A 71 23.23 13.47 18.96
CA GLN A 71 23.82 12.60 17.95
C GLN A 71 22.84 12.29 16.82
N ASP A 72 21.59 11.95 17.13
CA ASP A 72 20.56 11.65 16.14
C ASP A 72 20.20 12.89 15.30
N LYS A 73 20.14 14.07 15.91
CA LYS A 73 20.02 15.36 15.20
C LYS A 73 21.21 15.59 14.25
N THR A 74 22.44 15.29 14.66
CA THR A 74 23.61 15.43 13.77
C THR A 74 23.63 14.39 12.65
N ILE A 75 23.22 13.15 12.92
CA ILE A 75 23.11 12.08 11.92
C ILE A 75 22.01 12.42 10.91
N THR A 76 20.86 12.93 11.36
CA THR A 76 19.77 13.36 10.47
C THR A 76 20.18 14.55 9.61
N LEU A 77 20.82 15.57 10.18
CA LEU A 77 21.36 16.71 9.43
C LEU A 77 22.43 16.28 8.41
N ALA A 78 23.37 15.42 8.79
CA ALA A 78 24.38 14.88 7.88
C ALA A 78 23.76 13.97 6.80
N GLY A 79 22.74 13.19 7.16
CA GLY A 79 21.96 12.36 6.27
C GLY A 79 21.18 13.19 5.25
N ASP A 80 20.55 14.27 5.69
CA ASP A 80 19.79 15.18 4.83
C ASP A 80 20.71 16.04 3.97
N ALA A 81 21.86 16.47 4.46
CA ALA A 81 22.92 17.06 3.63
C ALA A 81 23.38 16.07 2.55
N ARG A 82 23.60 14.79 2.90
CA ARG A 82 23.92 13.73 1.91
C ARG A 82 22.78 13.46 0.94
N LYS A 83 21.52 13.53 1.36
CA LYS A 83 20.34 13.39 0.47
C LYS A 83 20.20 14.60 -0.45
N GLN A 84 20.46 15.82 0.02
CA GLN A 84 20.52 17.01 -0.82
C GLN A 84 21.71 16.95 -1.81
N VAL A 85 22.82 16.32 -1.40
CA VAL A 85 23.98 16.04 -2.27
C VAL A 85 23.69 14.90 -3.26
N ARG A 86 22.76 13.99 -2.97
CA ARG A 86 22.23 13.05 -3.97
C ARG A 86 21.41 13.84 -4.99
N GLY A 87 22.10 14.34 -6.00
CA GLY A 87 21.46 15.02 -7.11
C GLY A 87 20.50 14.07 -7.83
N ALA A 88 19.58 14.63 -8.62
CA ALA A 88 18.63 13.85 -9.42
C ALA A 88 19.30 12.78 -10.32
N VAL A 89 20.59 12.95 -10.62
CA VAL A 89 21.42 11.99 -11.34
C VAL A 89 21.69 10.73 -10.51
N ASP A 90 21.97 10.87 -9.21
CA ASP A 90 22.25 9.74 -8.33
C ASP A 90 20.98 8.95 -7.99
N GLU A 91 19.85 9.64 -7.85
CA GLU A 91 18.52 9.01 -7.76
C GLU A 91 18.20 8.22 -9.04
N ALA A 92 18.40 8.83 -10.21
CA ALA A 92 18.19 8.15 -11.48
C ALA A 92 19.12 6.95 -11.65
N MET A 93 20.37 7.02 -11.19
CA MET A 93 21.30 5.88 -11.17
C MET A 93 20.80 4.75 -10.27
N ALA A 94 20.24 5.06 -9.11
CA ALA A 94 19.65 4.06 -8.22
C ALA A 94 18.46 3.35 -8.90
N SER A 95 17.56 4.12 -9.56
CA SER A 95 16.44 3.56 -10.33
C SER A 95 16.92 2.70 -11.50
N LEU A 96 17.93 3.13 -12.26
CA LEU A 96 18.50 2.37 -13.37
C LEU A 96 19.05 1.01 -12.93
N ARG A 97 19.61 0.92 -11.72
CA ARG A 97 20.14 -0.33 -11.15
C ARG A 97 19.04 -1.34 -10.76
N LEU A 98 17.77 -0.97 -10.82
CA LEU A 98 16.66 -1.90 -10.63
C LEU A 98 16.23 -2.54 -11.97
N LEU A 99 16.54 -1.91 -13.11
CA LEU A 99 16.11 -2.38 -14.42
C LEU A 99 16.96 -3.56 -14.92
N PRO A 100 16.42 -4.42 -15.79
CA PRO A 100 17.20 -5.45 -16.49
C PRO A 100 18.42 -4.89 -17.24
N SER A 101 19.48 -5.68 -17.36
CA SER A 101 20.79 -5.27 -17.94
C SER A 101 20.67 -4.61 -19.31
N TYR A 102 19.86 -5.18 -20.21
CA TYR A 102 19.68 -4.68 -21.58
C TYR A 102 19.10 -3.27 -21.66
N LEU A 103 18.26 -2.83 -20.70
CA LEU A 103 17.78 -1.44 -20.60
C LEU A 103 18.72 -0.58 -19.77
N ARG A 104 19.32 -1.16 -18.74
CA ARG A 104 20.18 -0.49 -17.77
C ARG A 104 21.47 0.03 -18.42
N ASP A 105 22.21 -0.85 -19.08
CA ASP A 105 23.58 -0.60 -19.54
C ASP A 105 23.70 0.58 -20.52
N PRO A 106 22.85 0.73 -21.57
CA PRO A 106 22.93 1.88 -22.46
C PRO A 106 22.61 3.19 -21.73
N LEU A 107 21.63 3.18 -20.81
CA LEU A 107 21.21 4.38 -20.07
C LEU A 107 22.28 4.81 -19.05
N ILE A 108 22.90 3.86 -18.34
CA ILE A 108 24.03 4.14 -17.44
C ILE A 108 25.22 4.67 -18.22
N ARG A 109 25.55 4.09 -19.38
CA ARG A 109 26.65 4.59 -20.22
C ARG A 109 26.41 6.02 -20.68
N HIS A 110 25.19 6.35 -21.10
CA HIS A 110 24.85 7.71 -21.53
C HIS A 110 24.88 8.71 -20.36
N LEU A 111 24.31 8.34 -19.20
CA LEU A 111 24.31 9.20 -18.02
C LEU A 111 25.73 9.44 -17.48
N SER A 112 26.57 8.41 -17.43
CA SER A 112 27.96 8.52 -17.01
C SER A 112 28.79 9.38 -17.98
N PHE A 113 28.51 9.32 -19.28
CA PHE A 113 29.09 10.23 -20.27
C PHE A 113 28.71 11.70 -19.99
N LEU A 114 27.42 11.98 -19.76
CA LEU A 114 26.96 13.33 -19.42
C LEU A 114 27.58 13.84 -18.10
N ARG A 115 27.75 12.97 -17.10
CA ARG A 115 28.41 13.30 -15.84
C ARG A 115 29.88 13.67 -16.05
N LYS A 116 30.62 12.89 -16.84
CA LYS A 116 32.03 13.20 -17.18
C LYS A 116 32.14 14.54 -17.93
N LYS A 117 31.23 14.79 -18.88
CA LYS A 117 31.17 16.06 -19.61
C LYS A 117 30.90 17.23 -18.66
N GLN A 118 29.92 17.09 -17.77
CA GLN A 118 29.58 18.10 -16.77
C GLN A 118 30.77 18.42 -15.85
N GLU A 119 31.51 17.41 -15.40
CA GLU A 119 32.69 17.61 -14.55
C GLU A 119 33.81 18.35 -15.30
N SER A 120 34.05 17.99 -16.56
CA SER A 120 35.01 18.71 -17.41
C SER A 120 34.63 20.18 -17.66
N ASP A 121 33.33 20.48 -17.71
CA ASP A 121 32.82 21.85 -17.87
C ASP A 121 32.91 22.64 -16.56
N ARG A 122 32.71 21.99 -15.40
CA ARG A 122 32.92 22.58 -14.07
C ARG A 122 34.37 23.00 -13.85
N GLN A 123 35.33 22.16 -14.26
CA GLN A 123 36.76 22.52 -14.23
C GLN A 123 37.08 23.74 -15.09
N LYS A 124 36.30 23.96 -16.16
CA LYS A 124 36.40 25.14 -17.04
C LYS A 124 35.56 26.34 -16.56
N GLY A 125 34.97 26.27 -15.35
CA GLY A 125 34.13 27.32 -14.78
C GLY A 125 32.72 27.44 -15.40
N LYS A 126 32.32 26.50 -16.27
CA LYS A 126 31.02 26.52 -16.93
C LYS A 126 29.97 25.81 -16.06
N LYS A 127 28.83 26.48 -15.84
CA LYS A 127 27.67 25.87 -15.19
C LYS A 127 26.89 25.00 -16.17
N ASN A 128 27.37 23.78 -16.41
CA ASN A 128 26.62 22.78 -17.17
C ASN A 128 25.77 21.92 -16.22
N GLN A 129 24.48 21.76 -16.51
CA GLN A 129 23.54 20.89 -15.77
C GLN A 129 22.90 19.84 -16.70
N GLN A 130 23.54 19.52 -17.83
CA GLN A 130 23.01 18.58 -18.83
C GLN A 130 22.65 17.20 -18.24
N ALA A 131 23.50 16.64 -17.35
CA ALA A 131 23.21 15.35 -16.74
C ALA A 131 21.96 15.40 -15.84
N GLU A 132 21.83 16.46 -15.03
CA GLU A 132 20.66 16.67 -14.17
C GLU A 132 19.38 16.90 -14.97
N ARG A 133 19.44 17.67 -16.06
CA ARG A 133 18.31 17.89 -16.97
C ARG A 133 17.88 16.60 -17.66
N TYR A 134 18.84 15.79 -18.10
CA TYR A 134 18.54 14.49 -18.71
C TYR A 134 17.92 13.51 -17.71
N ALA A 135 18.43 13.48 -16.47
CA ALA A 135 17.87 12.66 -15.39
C ALA A 135 16.44 13.07 -15.03
N ARG A 136 16.18 14.37 -14.83
CA ARG A 136 14.85 14.87 -14.46
C ARG A 136 13.84 14.81 -15.61
N GLY A 137 14.29 14.98 -16.85
CA GLY A 137 13.43 15.04 -18.03
C GLY A 137 13.30 13.70 -18.74
N THR A 138 14.33 13.33 -19.50
CA THR A 138 14.26 12.18 -20.42
C THR A 138 14.17 10.86 -19.68
N LEU A 139 15.02 10.64 -18.66
CA LEU A 139 15.00 9.38 -17.90
C LEU A 139 13.70 9.20 -17.13
N ARG A 140 13.20 10.26 -16.49
CA ARG A 140 11.89 10.24 -15.83
C ARG A 140 10.77 9.83 -16.79
N LYS A 141 10.72 10.40 -18.00
CA LYS A 141 9.74 10.02 -19.03
C LYS A 141 9.87 8.57 -19.48
N ILE A 142 11.09 8.05 -19.56
CA ILE A 142 11.33 6.64 -19.91
C ILE A 142 10.79 5.73 -18.79
N PHE A 143 11.10 6.03 -17.53
CA PHE A 143 10.57 5.28 -16.39
C PHE A 143 9.05 5.34 -16.32
N GLU A 144 8.44 6.52 -16.46
CA GLU A 144 6.98 6.64 -16.46
C GLU A 144 6.32 5.82 -17.60
N ARG A 145 6.95 5.77 -18.78
CA ARG A 145 6.45 4.92 -19.88
C ARG A 145 6.62 3.44 -19.57
N LEU A 146 7.73 3.06 -18.95
CA LEU A 146 7.98 1.69 -18.52
C LEU A 146 6.95 1.28 -17.46
N ASP A 147 6.75 2.08 -16.42
CA ASP A 147 5.77 1.83 -15.36
C ASP A 147 4.33 1.72 -15.90
N ARG A 148 3.96 2.54 -16.90
CA ARG A 148 2.66 2.43 -17.58
C ARG A 148 2.54 1.14 -18.40
N THR A 149 3.62 0.74 -19.05
CA THR A 149 3.69 -0.49 -19.84
C THR A 149 3.60 -1.71 -18.91
N ASP A 150 4.37 -1.70 -17.83
CA ASP A 150 4.35 -2.71 -16.78
C ASP A 150 2.98 -2.75 -16.08
N GLY A 151 2.34 -1.61 -15.84
CA GLY A 151 0.97 -1.57 -15.33
C GLY A 151 -0.05 -2.20 -16.27
N ARG A 152 0.13 -2.04 -17.59
CA ARG A 152 -0.77 -2.58 -18.62
C ARG A 152 -0.55 -4.07 -18.90
N TRP A 153 0.69 -4.54 -18.84
CA TRP A 153 1.05 -5.92 -19.22
C TRP A 153 1.35 -6.82 -18.01
N LEU A 154 1.86 -6.26 -16.91
CA LEU A 154 2.21 -6.96 -15.66
C LEU A 154 1.04 -6.88 -14.67
N THR A 155 -0.13 -7.40 -15.05
CA THR A 155 -1.32 -7.49 -14.18
C THR A 155 -0.97 -8.26 -12.89
N PRO A 156 -1.55 -7.93 -11.71
CA PRO A 156 -1.27 -8.65 -10.47
C PRO A 156 -1.43 -10.18 -10.57
N GLY A 157 -2.39 -10.64 -11.37
CA GLY A 157 -2.56 -12.06 -11.71
C GLY A 157 -1.37 -12.64 -12.47
N TYR A 158 -0.84 -11.91 -13.46
CA TYR A 158 0.36 -12.32 -14.21
C TYR A 158 1.62 -12.33 -13.34
N ARG A 159 1.80 -11.37 -12.42
CA ARG A 159 2.92 -11.37 -11.46
C ARG A 159 2.85 -12.55 -10.49
N SER A 160 1.66 -12.83 -9.96
CA SER A 160 1.43 -13.97 -9.07
C SER A 160 1.63 -15.30 -9.81
N LEU A 161 1.31 -15.34 -11.10
CA LEU A 161 1.52 -16.48 -11.99
C LEU A 161 3.02 -16.70 -12.27
N ALA A 162 3.73 -15.63 -12.65
CA ALA A 162 5.16 -15.68 -12.94
C ALA A 162 6.00 -16.08 -11.72
N GLY A 163 5.67 -15.56 -10.53
CA GLY A 163 6.37 -15.89 -9.28
C GLY A 163 6.08 -17.29 -8.74
N ARG A 164 4.96 -17.93 -9.10
CA ARG A 164 4.65 -19.31 -8.69
C ARG A 164 5.27 -20.36 -9.60
N GLU A 165 5.31 -20.10 -10.90
CA GLU A 165 5.56 -21.13 -11.92
C GLU A 165 6.92 -20.97 -12.63
N ARG A 166 7.83 -20.14 -12.10
CA ARG A 166 9.19 -19.92 -12.67
C ARG A 166 9.17 -19.50 -14.15
N LEU A 167 8.22 -18.66 -14.55
CA LEU A 167 8.20 -18.12 -15.93
C LEU A 167 9.44 -17.26 -16.25
N ASP A 168 10.26 -16.93 -15.24
CA ASP A 168 11.58 -16.33 -15.42
C ASP A 168 12.54 -17.24 -16.22
N ASP A 169 12.36 -18.56 -16.18
CA ASP A 169 13.17 -19.51 -16.96
C ASP A 169 12.90 -19.40 -18.49
N LEU A 170 11.77 -18.81 -18.90
CA LEU A 170 11.51 -18.48 -20.32
C LEU A 170 12.47 -17.42 -20.84
N LEU A 171 12.96 -16.52 -19.99
CA LEU A 171 13.92 -15.49 -20.40
C LEU A 171 15.29 -16.11 -20.76
N TYR A 172 15.54 -17.36 -20.36
CA TYR A 172 16.77 -18.10 -20.61
C TYR A 172 16.59 -19.31 -21.54
N LEU A 173 15.53 -19.34 -22.36
CA LEU A 173 15.29 -20.32 -23.43
C LEU A 173 16.55 -20.79 -24.20
N PRO A 174 17.46 -19.90 -24.65
CA PRO A 174 18.65 -20.34 -25.39
C PRO A 174 19.69 -21.09 -24.56
N GLN A 175 19.59 -21.07 -23.23
CA GLN A 175 20.49 -21.76 -22.30
C GLN A 175 19.87 -23.06 -21.74
N LEU A 176 18.58 -23.28 -21.97
CA LEU A 176 17.87 -24.47 -21.48
C LEU A 176 18.04 -25.68 -22.42
N ASN A 177 18.08 -26.87 -21.84
CA ASN A 177 18.11 -28.12 -22.58
C ASN A 177 16.74 -28.40 -23.26
N LYS A 178 16.73 -29.05 -24.43
CA LYS A 178 15.53 -29.37 -25.21
C LYS A 178 14.41 -30.01 -24.37
N HIS A 179 14.75 -30.92 -23.46
CA HIS A 179 13.76 -31.54 -22.56
C HIS A 179 13.14 -30.53 -21.59
N GLN A 180 13.94 -29.62 -21.03
CA GLN A 180 13.45 -28.59 -20.11
C GLN A 180 12.54 -27.60 -20.84
N ILE A 181 12.88 -27.24 -22.08
CA ILE A 181 12.04 -26.40 -22.94
C ILE A 181 10.70 -27.07 -23.21
N GLN A 182 10.69 -28.38 -23.51
CA GLN A 182 9.45 -29.13 -23.73
C GLN A 182 8.59 -29.18 -22.47
N THR A 183 9.15 -29.56 -21.33
CA THR A 183 8.42 -29.60 -20.05
C THR A 183 7.84 -28.23 -19.70
N LEU A 184 8.63 -27.18 -19.84
CA LEU A 184 8.20 -25.81 -19.54
C LEU A 184 7.10 -25.36 -20.50
N ALA A 185 7.23 -25.63 -21.81
CA ALA A 185 6.21 -25.31 -22.80
C ALA A 185 4.89 -26.05 -22.56
N THR A 186 4.94 -27.34 -22.22
CA THR A 186 3.75 -28.14 -21.94
C THR A 186 3.03 -27.68 -20.67
N MET A 187 3.78 -27.40 -19.59
CA MET A 187 3.21 -26.85 -18.36
C MET A 187 2.60 -25.47 -18.62
N THR A 188 3.30 -24.59 -19.31
CA THR A 188 2.83 -23.24 -19.64
C THR A 188 1.54 -23.28 -20.48
N ALA A 189 1.48 -24.13 -21.50
CA ALA A 189 0.30 -24.30 -22.34
C ALA A 189 -0.89 -24.86 -21.56
N ALA A 190 -0.68 -25.90 -20.74
CA ALA A 190 -1.72 -26.45 -19.89
C ALA A 190 -2.27 -25.41 -18.90
N MET A 191 -1.42 -24.53 -18.37
CA MET A 191 -1.81 -23.51 -17.41
C MET A 191 -2.58 -22.36 -18.05
N PHE A 192 -2.19 -21.89 -19.25
CA PHE A 192 -3.00 -20.94 -20.01
C PHE A 192 -4.37 -21.53 -20.35
N GLN A 193 -4.43 -22.82 -20.69
CA GLN A 193 -5.69 -23.51 -20.90
C GLN A 193 -6.55 -23.52 -19.63
N GLN A 194 -6.01 -23.87 -18.46
CA GLN A 194 -6.75 -23.87 -17.19
C GLN A 194 -7.27 -22.48 -16.81
N HIS A 195 -6.43 -21.44 -16.95
CA HIS A 195 -6.82 -20.07 -16.63
C HIS A 195 -7.93 -19.56 -17.57
N LEU A 196 -7.79 -19.79 -18.88
CA LEU A 196 -8.82 -19.43 -19.86
C LEU A 196 -10.11 -20.23 -19.65
N ARG A 197 -10.01 -21.51 -19.28
CA ARG A 197 -11.18 -22.35 -18.97
C ARG A 197 -11.92 -21.81 -17.74
N ASN A 198 -11.20 -21.44 -16.70
CA ASN A 198 -11.78 -20.94 -15.46
C ASN A 198 -12.42 -19.56 -15.64
N THR A 199 -11.79 -18.65 -16.40
CA THR A 199 -12.37 -17.34 -16.70
C THR A 199 -13.57 -17.44 -17.64
N LEU A 200 -13.51 -18.27 -18.69
CA LEU A 200 -14.65 -18.51 -19.57
C LEU A 200 -15.79 -19.20 -18.84
N ARG A 201 -15.49 -20.15 -17.95
CA ARG A 201 -16.49 -20.81 -17.11
C ARG A 201 -17.14 -19.84 -16.13
N TRP A 202 -16.36 -18.93 -15.53
CA TRP A 202 -16.88 -17.90 -14.65
C TRP A 202 -17.75 -16.87 -15.41
N LEU A 203 -17.30 -16.42 -16.58
CA LEU A 203 -18.06 -15.53 -17.47
C LEU A 203 -19.35 -16.21 -17.97
N TRP A 204 -19.30 -17.49 -18.30
CA TRP A 204 -20.47 -18.27 -18.69
C TRP A 204 -21.45 -18.44 -17.52
N CYS A 205 -20.95 -18.73 -16.31
CA CYS A 205 -21.78 -18.76 -15.09
C CYS A 205 -22.41 -17.39 -14.78
N GLN A 206 -21.67 -16.29 -14.94
CA GLN A 206 -22.23 -14.95 -14.77
C GLN A 206 -23.28 -14.62 -15.83
N ARG A 207 -23.01 -14.94 -17.09
CA ARG A 207 -23.95 -14.71 -18.19
C ARG A 207 -25.22 -15.52 -18.01
N TRP A 208 -25.09 -16.79 -17.65
CA TRP A 208 -26.23 -17.67 -17.36
C TRP A 208 -27.03 -17.18 -16.15
N ARG A 209 -26.36 -16.69 -15.10
CA ARG A 209 -27.02 -16.09 -13.92
C ARG A 209 -27.77 -14.80 -14.26
N ALA A 210 -27.25 -13.99 -15.19
CA ALA A 210 -27.90 -12.77 -15.68
C ALA A 210 -29.10 -13.07 -16.60
N ASP A 211 -28.99 -14.08 -17.47
CA ASP A 211 -30.06 -14.46 -18.41
C ASP A 211 -31.19 -15.24 -17.73
N HIS A 212 -30.93 -15.94 -16.62
CA HIS A 212 -31.92 -16.76 -15.91
C HIS A 212 -32.36 -16.25 -14.52
N GLY A 213 -31.88 -15.08 -14.08
CA GLY A 213 -32.43 -14.39 -12.89
C GLY A 213 -32.48 -15.24 -11.61
N CYS A 214 -31.49 -16.10 -11.36
CA CYS A 214 -31.44 -16.90 -10.14
C CYS A 214 -30.87 -16.09 -8.96
N ASN A 215 -31.77 -15.48 -8.18
CA ASN A 215 -31.47 -15.00 -6.83
C ASN A 215 -31.74 -16.14 -5.83
N VAL A 216 -30.76 -17.03 -5.66
CA VAL A 216 -30.79 -17.98 -4.53
C VAL A 216 -29.45 -17.84 -3.80
N GLU A 217 -29.46 -17.01 -2.77
CA GLU A 217 -28.45 -17.03 -1.73
C GLU A 217 -28.52 -18.37 -1.00
N GLY A 218 -27.38 -19.05 -0.90
CA GLY A 218 -27.20 -20.20 -0.01
C GLY A 218 -27.53 -21.56 -0.61
N LEU A 219 -26.51 -22.24 -1.15
CA LEU A 219 -26.14 -23.64 -0.86
C LEU A 219 -24.97 -24.07 -1.78
N PRO A 220 -23.85 -24.60 -1.24
CA PRO A 220 -22.69 -24.99 -2.04
C PRO A 220 -22.92 -26.41 -2.58
N GLY A 221 -23.40 -26.53 -3.82
CA GLY A 221 -23.59 -27.89 -4.39
C GLY A 221 -24.10 -28.00 -5.81
N CYS A 222 -24.66 -26.94 -6.42
CA CYS A 222 -25.19 -27.05 -7.78
C CYS A 222 -24.10 -26.81 -8.83
N TRP A 223 -23.41 -27.89 -9.19
CA TRP A 223 -22.56 -27.94 -10.37
C TRP A 223 -23.42 -28.26 -11.60
N PRO A 224 -23.27 -27.56 -12.73
CA PRO A 224 -23.92 -27.98 -13.96
C PRO A 224 -23.20 -29.22 -14.47
N VAL A 225 -23.87 -30.37 -14.37
CA VAL A 225 -23.48 -31.59 -15.06
C VAL A 225 -23.62 -31.32 -16.55
N SER A 226 -22.52 -31.61 -17.26
CA SER A 226 -22.41 -31.56 -18.72
C SER A 226 -23.66 -32.08 -19.41
N HIS A 227 -24.07 -31.41 -20.50
CA HIS A 227 -25.04 -31.90 -21.49
C HIS A 227 -24.99 -33.44 -21.59
N TYR A 228 -26.01 -34.12 -21.07
CA TYR A 228 -26.57 -35.42 -21.47
C TYR A 228 -27.43 -35.94 -20.30
N ALA A 229 -28.71 -36.21 -20.59
CA ALA A 229 -29.72 -36.85 -19.73
C ALA A 229 -30.32 -36.04 -18.55
N CYS A 230 -31.43 -35.35 -18.83
CA CYS A 230 -32.43 -35.02 -17.80
C CYS A 230 -33.59 -36.03 -17.92
N THR A 231 -33.49 -37.15 -17.21
CA THR A 231 -34.58 -38.10 -16.99
C THR A 231 -34.63 -38.46 -15.51
N SER A 232 -35.13 -37.54 -14.68
CA SER A 232 -35.75 -37.90 -13.40
C SER A 232 -36.52 -36.71 -12.84
N CYS A 233 -37.75 -36.53 -13.33
CA CYS A 233 -38.82 -35.77 -12.68
C CYS A 233 -40.15 -36.24 -13.28
N ARG A 234 -40.47 -37.52 -13.09
CA ARG A 234 -41.86 -38.00 -13.06
C ARG A 234 -42.15 -38.40 -11.62
N HIS A 235 -43.35 -38.06 -11.17
CA HIS A 235 -43.84 -38.09 -9.80
C HIS A 235 -43.48 -36.82 -9.02
N ILE A 236 -44.32 -35.80 -9.20
CA ILE A 236 -45.23 -35.28 -8.16
C ILE A 236 -46.11 -34.23 -8.85
N THR A 237 -47.33 -34.62 -9.21
CA THR A 237 -48.45 -33.70 -9.48
C THR A 237 -49.74 -34.36 -8.98
N LYS A 238 -50.05 -34.06 -7.70
CA LYS A 238 -51.34 -33.70 -7.08
C LYS A 238 -52.57 -34.63 -7.24
N PRO A 239 -53.61 -34.46 -6.40
CA PRO A 239 -53.72 -33.66 -5.17
C PRO A 239 -53.48 -34.45 -3.88
#